data_AF-A0A6P4AX19-F1
#
_entry.id   AF-A0A6P4AX19-F1
#
_cell.length_a   1.000
_cell.length_b   1.000
_cell.length_c   1.000
_cell.angle_alpha   90.00
_cell.angle_beta   90.00
_cell.angle_gamma   90.00
#
_symmetry.space_group_name_H-M   'P 1'
#
loop_
_entity.id
_entity.type
_entity.pdbx_description
1 polymer ?
#
loop_
_entity_poly.entity_id
_entity_poly.type
_entity_poly.pdbx_seq_one_letter_code
_entity_poly.pdbx_strand_id
1 'polypeptide(L)'
;MASKALSSIITISTLLLIILLPLQFQLVSSSNSSAFEFVKNLQGSQKGDHVQGLHQIKEYLEKFGYLNHNNKTDTDDDYFDKSLESAIKTYQLNYNLKVSGYLDAETVSEMMVSRCGMADIVNGSTRMQSDLKIAVIGLGYVGLPLAVEFGKKVPVVGFDIYQKRIDELKSGQDHTLEVSPEELAQANQLNYSADLEDLKSCNFFIVTVPTPIDEFKQPDLTPLVKASTSIGQVLQKGDVVVYESTVYPGATEETCIPVLEQVSGLKFNQDFFAGYSPERINPGDKLHRVTNILKITSGSTPKVAEFVDQVYNLVIEAGTHKATSIKVAEAAKVIENTQRDVNIALINELAVIFNKMEIDTEAVLQAAGTKWNFLPFRPGLVGGHCIGVDPYYLTHKAQSIGYHPEIILAGRRLNDGMGAYVVTQLVKAMIKKKIQVEGAKVLVLGLSFKENCPDIRNTKIIDIVNELTEYNISADVYDPWVDASEAQHEYGITPVANLEQGQYDAVILAVAHDQFKAMGAEALRALGKSAHILYDLKYVLDQSESDLRL
;
A
#
# COMPACT_ATOMS: atom_id res chain seq x y z
N MET A 1 2.36 71.60 0.93
CA MET A 1 2.40 71.99 2.35
C MET A 1 3.07 70.84 3.09
N ALA A 2 4.41 70.86 3.24
CA ALA A 2 5.17 71.54 4.29
C ALA A 2 5.06 70.77 5.63
N SER A 3 6.10 70.41 6.39
CA SER A 3 7.56 70.59 6.36
C SER A 3 8.12 69.65 7.46
N LYS A 4 9.13 68.80 7.23
CA LYS A 4 10.58 69.04 7.42
C LYS A 4 11.00 69.65 8.78
N ALA A 5 11.89 68.95 9.48
CA ALA A 5 13.21 69.42 9.95
C ALA A 5 14.05 68.18 10.39
N LEU A 6 15.06 67.73 9.63
CA LEU A 6 16.50 68.13 9.61
C LEU A 6 17.22 67.81 10.95
N SER A 7 18.39 67.17 11.03
CA SER A 7 19.65 67.29 10.25
C SER A 7 20.53 66.03 10.44
N SER A 8 21.11 65.36 9.43
CA SER A 8 22.35 65.68 8.68
C SER A 8 23.66 65.59 9.47
N ILE A 9 24.60 64.73 9.02
CA ILE A 9 26.09 64.87 8.89
C ILE A 9 26.64 63.46 8.53
N ILE A 10 26.88 63.15 7.26
CA ILE A 10 28.17 63.24 6.49
C ILE A 10 29.16 62.10 6.82
N THR A 11 29.22 61.15 5.87
CA THR A 11 30.40 60.57 5.17
C THR A 11 31.57 59.96 5.96
N ILE A 12 31.91 58.71 5.63
CA ILE A 12 33.26 58.10 5.43
C ILE A 12 32.98 56.63 5.01
N SER A 13 33.07 56.26 3.73
CA SER A 13 34.28 55.81 3.02
C SER A 13 34.91 54.52 3.58
N THR A 14 34.74 53.45 2.80
CA THR A 14 35.79 52.48 2.47
C THR A 14 36.58 51.84 3.64
N LEU A 15 36.15 50.66 4.10
CA LEU A 15 37.09 49.66 4.63
C LEU A 15 36.53 48.25 4.47
N LEU A 16 36.78 47.69 3.28
CA LEU A 16 36.66 46.28 2.97
C LEU A 16 38.07 45.69 3.17
N LEU A 17 38.42 45.30 4.39
CA LEU A 17 39.58 44.44 4.68
C LEU A 17 39.59 44.02 6.16
N ILE A 18 40.00 42.76 6.42
CA ILE A 18 40.22 42.10 7.74
C ILE A 18 38.89 41.55 8.28
N ILE A 19 38.57 40.25 8.23
CA ILE A 19 39.28 39.08 8.77
C ILE A 19 38.93 37.84 7.92
N LEU A 20 39.90 37.31 7.15
CA LEU A 20 39.90 35.93 6.65
C LEU A 20 41.33 35.41 6.78
N LEU A 21 41.59 34.70 7.88
CA LEU A 21 42.69 33.74 8.01
C LEU A 21 42.09 32.40 8.40
N PRO A 22 42.55 31.28 7.82
CA PRO A 22 41.92 29.97 7.96
C PRO A 22 42.35 29.35 9.29
N LEU A 23 41.38 28.95 10.12
CA LEU A 23 41.64 28.07 11.25
C LEU A 23 41.55 26.63 10.79
N GLN A 24 42.67 25.93 10.95
CA GLN A 24 42.86 24.50 10.82
C GLN A 24 41.78 23.74 11.60
N PHE A 25 40.98 22.94 10.90
CA PHE A 25 40.29 21.81 11.50
C PHE A 25 41.11 20.55 11.19
N GLN A 26 41.86 20.09 12.18
CA GLN A 26 42.31 18.70 12.26
C GLN A 26 41.06 17.83 12.42
N LEU A 27 40.65 17.18 11.34
CA LEU A 27 39.75 16.03 11.41
C LEU A 27 40.58 14.79 11.77
N VAL A 28 40.20 14.21 12.89
CA VAL A 28 40.67 12.94 13.44
C VAL A 28 40.63 11.86 12.35
N SER A 29 41.80 11.44 11.89
CA SER A 29 41.99 10.25 11.05
C SER A 29 42.29 9.03 11.93
N SER A 30 41.29 8.20 12.14
CA SER A 30 41.43 6.82 12.64
C SER A 30 40.12 6.09 12.29
N SER A 31 40.03 4.98 11.57
CA SER A 31 41.01 3.91 11.35
C SER A 31 40.48 2.92 10.28
N ASN A 32 40.30 3.32 9.02
CA ASN A 32 39.87 2.41 7.93
C ASN A 32 40.71 2.49 6.64
N SER A 33 41.79 3.29 6.61
CA SER A 33 42.56 3.51 5.37
C SER A 33 43.56 2.40 5.02
N SER A 34 43.83 1.43 5.92
CA SER A 34 44.91 0.45 5.69
C SER A 34 44.48 -0.83 4.97
N ALA A 35 43.18 -1.17 4.96
CA ALA A 35 42.74 -2.48 4.47
C ALA A 35 42.73 -2.60 2.94
N PHE A 36 42.74 -1.49 2.20
CA PHE A 36 42.64 -1.48 0.73
C PHE A 36 43.73 -0.66 0.03
N GLU A 37 44.69 -0.11 0.79
CA GLU A 37 45.79 0.66 0.23
C GLU A 37 46.68 -0.19 -0.69
N PHE A 38 46.75 -1.51 -0.44
CA PHE A 38 47.46 -2.46 -1.29
C PHE A 38 46.87 -2.57 -2.71
N VAL A 39 45.56 -2.38 -2.89
CA VAL A 39 44.89 -2.52 -4.20
C VAL A 39 45.40 -1.47 -5.19
N LYS A 40 45.80 -0.28 -4.72
CA LYS A 40 46.42 0.74 -5.56
C LYS A 40 47.72 0.27 -6.22
N ASN A 41 48.48 -0.60 -5.53
CA ASN A 41 49.74 -1.14 -6.05
C ASN A 41 49.52 -2.22 -7.13
N LEU A 42 48.29 -2.71 -7.28
CA LEU A 42 47.87 -3.68 -8.29
C LEU A 42 47.26 -3.01 -9.52
N GLN A 43 47.18 -1.67 -9.54
CA GLN A 43 46.67 -0.93 -10.68
C GLN A 43 47.56 -1.14 -11.91
N GLY A 44 46.95 -1.55 -13.01
CA GLY A 44 47.62 -1.87 -14.27
C GLY A 44 48.01 -3.33 -14.41
N SER A 45 47.80 -4.18 -13.39
CA SER A 45 48.05 -5.63 -13.51
C SER A 45 47.14 -6.27 -14.54
N GLN A 46 47.72 -7.20 -15.29
CA GLN A 46 47.10 -7.90 -16.41
C GLN A 46 47.53 -9.36 -16.48
N LYS A 47 46.83 -10.12 -17.32
CA LYS A 47 47.11 -11.54 -17.51
C LYS A 47 48.56 -11.82 -17.88
N GLY A 48 49.14 -12.78 -17.17
CA GLY A 48 50.55 -13.15 -17.30
C GLY A 48 51.47 -12.46 -16.30
N ASP A 49 50.98 -11.45 -15.58
CA ASP A 49 51.76 -10.79 -14.54
C ASP A 49 51.84 -11.64 -13.26
N HIS A 50 52.97 -11.50 -12.56
CA HIS A 50 53.14 -11.95 -11.17
C HIS A 50 53.36 -10.72 -10.30
N VAL A 51 52.34 -10.34 -9.50
CA VAL A 51 52.38 -9.13 -8.67
C VAL A 51 51.95 -9.48 -7.26
N GLN A 52 52.81 -9.14 -6.30
CA GLN A 52 52.58 -9.43 -4.88
C GLN A 52 51.29 -8.77 -4.38
N GLY A 53 50.35 -9.57 -3.87
CA GLY A 53 49.03 -9.13 -3.40
C GLY A 53 47.87 -9.46 -4.34
N LEU A 54 48.11 -10.04 -5.52
CA LEU A 54 47.04 -10.49 -6.43
C LEU A 54 46.17 -11.59 -5.81
N HIS A 55 46.72 -12.44 -4.93
CA HIS A 55 45.94 -13.42 -4.17
C HIS A 55 44.77 -12.77 -3.42
N GLN A 56 44.95 -11.57 -2.87
CA GLN A 56 43.91 -10.84 -2.12
C GLN A 56 42.77 -10.35 -3.03
N ILE A 57 43.06 -10.04 -4.31
CA ILE A 57 42.03 -9.71 -5.30
C ILE A 57 41.26 -10.97 -5.71
N LYS A 58 41.94 -12.12 -5.81
CA LYS A 58 41.28 -13.40 -6.06
C LYS A 58 40.32 -13.76 -4.92
N GLU A 59 40.78 -13.68 -3.66
CA GLU A 59 39.93 -13.89 -2.47
C GLU A 59 38.75 -12.92 -2.43
N TYR A 60 38.99 -11.64 -2.77
CA TYR A 60 37.94 -10.65 -2.87
C TYR A 60 36.87 -11.02 -3.90
N LEU A 61 37.28 -11.29 -5.14
CA LEU A 61 36.38 -11.64 -6.22
C LEU A 61 35.67 -12.98 -5.98
N GLU A 62 36.30 -13.93 -5.29
CA GLU A 62 35.68 -15.16 -4.81
C GLU A 62 34.59 -14.89 -3.77
N LYS A 63 34.88 -14.05 -2.76
CA LYS A 63 33.91 -13.67 -1.73
C LYS A 63 32.63 -13.09 -2.34
N PHE A 64 32.76 -12.35 -3.44
CA PHE A 64 31.65 -11.73 -4.16
C PHE A 64 31.14 -12.54 -5.38
N GLY A 65 31.61 -13.78 -5.55
CA GLY A 65 31.04 -14.74 -6.51
C GLY A 65 31.51 -14.59 -7.97
N TYR A 66 32.52 -13.79 -8.24
CA TYR A 66 33.10 -13.61 -9.58
C TYR A 66 34.09 -14.71 -9.97
N LEU A 67 34.66 -15.39 -8.97
CA LEU A 67 35.57 -16.52 -9.14
C LEU A 67 34.94 -17.77 -8.49
N ASN A 68 34.97 -18.89 -9.23
CA ASN A 68 34.56 -20.21 -8.75
C ASN A 68 35.73 -21.17 -8.93
N HIS A 69 36.20 -21.84 -7.87
CA HIS A 69 37.15 -22.96 -8.00
C HIS A 69 37.02 -24.07 -6.95
N ASN A 70 37.40 -25.27 -7.40
CA ASN A 70 37.22 -26.55 -6.72
C ASN A 70 38.42 -26.96 -5.83
N ASN A 71 39.49 -26.17 -5.71
CA ASN A 71 40.66 -26.47 -4.88
C ASN A 71 41.29 -25.19 -4.28
N LYS A 72 41.67 -25.24 -3.00
CA LYS A 72 42.25 -24.12 -2.21
C LYS A 72 43.60 -23.58 -2.71
N THR A 73 44.24 -24.21 -3.68
CA THR A 73 45.60 -23.84 -4.15
C THR A 73 45.62 -22.78 -5.25
N ASP A 74 44.47 -22.40 -5.82
CA ASP A 74 44.39 -21.46 -6.96
C ASP A 74 44.22 -19.98 -6.53
N THR A 75 43.89 -19.72 -5.26
CA THR A 75 43.70 -18.37 -4.71
C THR A 75 44.90 -17.86 -3.92
N ASP A 76 45.82 -18.74 -3.52
CA ASP A 76 47.02 -18.43 -2.73
C ASP A 76 48.27 -18.18 -3.60
N ASP A 77 48.07 -17.83 -4.88
CA ASP A 77 49.13 -17.41 -5.78
C ASP A 77 48.97 -15.94 -6.20
N ASP A 78 50.12 -15.30 -6.43
CA ASP A 78 50.19 -13.93 -6.92
C ASP A 78 50.23 -13.88 -8.46
N TYR A 79 49.57 -14.83 -9.13
CA TYR A 79 49.56 -14.94 -10.60
C TYR A 79 48.24 -14.45 -11.20
N PHE A 80 48.34 -13.61 -12.23
CA PHE A 80 47.19 -13.14 -12.98
C PHE A 80 46.81 -14.15 -14.08
N ASP A 81 45.98 -15.13 -13.72
CA ASP A 81 45.53 -16.18 -14.63
C ASP A 81 44.31 -15.80 -15.49
N LYS A 82 43.87 -16.74 -16.35
CA LYS A 82 42.68 -16.57 -17.20
C LYS A 82 41.37 -16.46 -16.41
N SER A 83 41.28 -17.10 -15.25
CA SER A 83 40.09 -17.09 -14.40
C SER A 83 39.92 -15.70 -13.79
N LEU A 84 41.01 -15.11 -13.27
CA LEU A 84 41.05 -13.76 -12.75
C LEU A 84 40.73 -12.71 -13.84
N GLU A 85 41.29 -12.87 -15.04
CA GLU A 85 40.94 -12.03 -16.19
C GLU A 85 39.43 -12.08 -16.50
N SER A 86 38.84 -13.28 -16.50
CA SER A 86 37.41 -13.47 -16.73
C SER A 86 36.55 -12.84 -15.62
N ALA A 87 36.95 -13.04 -14.37
CA ALA A 87 36.26 -12.48 -13.20
C ALA A 87 36.27 -10.95 -13.21
N ILE A 88 37.39 -10.32 -13.56
CA ILE A 88 37.51 -8.86 -13.68
C ILE A 88 36.65 -8.34 -14.83
N LYS A 89 36.56 -9.04 -15.96
CA LYS A 89 35.65 -8.64 -17.06
C LYS A 89 34.19 -8.66 -16.62
N THR A 90 33.76 -9.70 -15.91
CA THR A 90 32.41 -9.80 -15.36
C THR A 90 32.16 -8.71 -14.31
N TYR A 91 33.14 -8.45 -13.46
CA TYR A 91 33.10 -7.37 -12.49
C TYR A 91 32.93 -5.99 -13.15
N GLN A 92 33.75 -5.66 -14.15
CA GLN A 92 33.66 -4.41 -14.89
C GLN A 92 32.31 -4.25 -15.59
N LEU A 93 31.81 -5.32 -16.20
CA LEU A 93 30.49 -5.33 -16.84
C LEU A 93 29.38 -5.01 -15.83
N ASN A 94 29.41 -5.64 -14.65
CA ASN A 94 28.41 -5.45 -13.60
C ASN A 94 28.40 -4.03 -13.03
N TYR A 95 29.54 -3.37 -12.99
CA TYR A 95 29.69 -2.00 -12.49
C TYR A 95 29.63 -0.95 -13.59
N ASN A 96 29.24 -1.34 -14.81
CA ASN A 96 29.14 -0.47 -15.98
C ASN A 96 30.45 0.29 -16.27
N LEU A 97 31.58 -0.37 -15.99
CA LEU A 97 32.93 0.11 -16.28
C LEU A 97 33.35 -0.35 -17.67
N LYS A 98 34.44 0.23 -18.18
CA LYS A 98 35.07 -0.26 -19.42
C LYS A 98 35.57 -1.69 -19.22
N VAL A 99 35.02 -2.64 -19.98
CA VAL A 99 35.42 -4.05 -19.93
C VAL A 99 36.80 -4.22 -20.58
N SER A 100 37.86 -4.15 -19.76
CA SER A 100 39.26 -4.29 -20.17
C SER A 100 39.84 -5.66 -19.80
N GLY A 101 39.37 -6.27 -18.70
CA GLY A 101 39.95 -7.47 -18.10
C GLY A 101 41.24 -7.24 -17.32
N TYR A 102 41.63 -5.97 -17.11
CA TYR A 102 42.80 -5.55 -16.35
C TYR A 102 42.37 -4.70 -15.15
N LEU A 103 43.20 -4.63 -14.11
CA LEU A 103 42.94 -3.77 -12.94
C LEU A 103 43.21 -2.29 -13.26
N ASP A 104 42.42 -1.70 -14.14
CA ASP A 104 42.54 -0.27 -14.48
C ASP A 104 42.12 0.65 -13.32
N ALA A 105 42.43 1.95 -13.45
CA ALA A 105 42.23 2.93 -12.38
C ALA A 105 40.77 3.01 -11.91
N GLU A 106 39.81 2.91 -12.83
CA GLU A 106 38.37 2.94 -12.52
C GLU A 106 37.96 1.65 -11.79
N THR A 107 38.43 0.50 -12.26
CA THR A 107 38.18 -0.81 -11.63
C THR A 107 38.73 -0.86 -10.20
N VAL A 108 39.97 -0.42 -10.00
CA VAL A 108 40.60 -0.35 -8.68
C VAL A 108 39.87 0.64 -7.78
N SER A 109 39.53 1.83 -8.29
CA SER A 109 38.77 2.82 -7.52
C SER A 109 37.44 2.26 -7.03
N GLU A 110 36.72 1.53 -7.87
CA GLU A 110 35.43 0.90 -7.52
C GLU A 110 35.60 -0.27 -6.52
N MET A 111 36.70 -1.03 -6.63
CA MET A 111 37.03 -2.08 -5.65
C MET A 111 37.37 -1.51 -4.26
N MET A 112 37.85 -0.27 -4.19
CA MET A 112 38.18 0.40 -2.93
C MET A 112 36.98 1.06 -2.24
N VAL A 113 35.81 1.12 -2.88
CA VAL A 113 34.58 1.62 -2.25
C VAL A 113 34.13 0.62 -1.19
N SER A 114 33.96 1.10 0.05
CA SER A 114 33.60 0.25 1.19
C SER A 114 32.27 -0.47 0.94
N ARG A 115 32.29 -1.81 0.86
CA ARG A 115 31.10 -2.63 0.58
C ARG A 115 30.48 -3.10 1.89
N CYS A 116 29.38 -2.47 2.28
CA CYS A 116 28.55 -2.97 3.38
C CYS A 116 27.70 -4.15 2.88
N GLY A 117 28.11 -5.38 3.22
CA GLY A 117 27.24 -6.56 3.33
C GLY A 117 26.59 -7.15 2.06
N MET A 118 26.62 -6.50 0.90
CA MET A 118 25.89 -6.96 -0.29
C MET A 118 26.77 -7.79 -1.24
N ALA A 119 26.31 -8.99 -1.61
CA ALA A 119 26.92 -9.80 -2.66
C ALA A 119 26.65 -9.21 -4.06
N ASP A 120 27.59 -9.36 -4.99
CA ASP A 120 27.44 -8.86 -6.36
C ASP A 120 26.54 -9.75 -7.24
N ILE A 121 25.91 -9.14 -8.25
CA ILE A 121 25.02 -9.81 -9.21
C ILE A 121 25.86 -10.49 -10.31
N VAL A 122 26.24 -11.75 -10.15
CA VAL A 122 26.99 -12.47 -11.20
C VAL A 122 26.03 -13.24 -12.10
N ASN A 123 26.04 -12.96 -13.41
CA ASN A 123 25.22 -13.65 -14.43
C ASN A 123 23.70 -13.67 -14.15
N GLY A 124 23.15 -12.61 -13.56
CA GLY A 124 21.70 -12.51 -13.28
C GLY A 124 21.21 -13.33 -12.08
N SER A 125 22.10 -14.01 -11.35
CA SER A 125 21.79 -14.67 -10.08
C SER A 125 22.66 -14.08 -8.96
N THR A 126 22.03 -13.45 -7.97
CA THR A 126 22.71 -13.12 -6.72
C THR A 126 22.82 -14.38 -5.86
N ARG A 127 23.94 -14.56 -5.13
CA ARG A 127 24.05 -15.51 -4.01
C ARG A 127 22.90 -15.34 -2.99
N MET A 128 22.20 -14.20 -2.99
CA MET A 128 21.04 -13.93 -2.13
C MET A 128 19.81 -14.79 -2.44
N GLN A 129 19.63 -15.28 -3.67
CA GLN A 129 18.43 -16.08 -3.99
C GLN A 129 18.45 -17.45 -3.28
N SER A 130 19.63 -17.98 -2.95
CA SER A 130 19.78 -19.23 -2.17
C SER A 130 19.63 -19.06 -0.67
N ASP A 131 19.72 -17.84 -0.13
CA ASP A 131 19.64 -17.54 1.32
C ASP A 131 18.41 -16.69 1.70
N LEU A 132 17.50 -16.39 0.76
CA LEU A 132 16.31 -15.59 1.00
C LEU A 132 15.36 -16.29 1.99
N LYS A 133 15.08 -15.62 3.11
CA LYS A 133 14.11 -16.06 4.13
C LYS A 133 13.19 -14.91 4.46
N ILE A 134 11.93 -15.05 4.09
CA ILE A 134 10.94 -13.97 4.18
C ILE A 134 10.20 -14.06 5.52
N ALA A 135 9.94 -12.92 6.13
CA ALA A 135 8.95 -12.77 7.19
C ALA A 135 7.80 -11.90 6.66
N VAL A 136 6.56 -12.37 6.77
CA VAL A 136 5.38 -11.55 6.46
C VAL A 136 4.69 -11.18 7.77
N ILE A 137 4.63 -9.88 8.07
CA ILE A 137 4.14 -9.34 9.34
C ILE A 137 2.71 -8.83 9.15
N GLY A 138 1.78 -9.46 9.86
CA GLY A 138 0.33 -9.31 9.68
C GLY A 138 -0.20 -10.37 8.71
N LEU A 139 -1.14 -11.20 9.15
CA LEU A 139 -1.72 -12.28 8.34
C LEU A 139 -3.21 -12.04 8.07
N GLY A 140 -3.56 -10.78 7.77
CA GLY A 140 -4.87 -10.38 7.29
C GLY A 140 -5.05 -10.66 5.78
N TYR A 141 -6.02 -9.97 5.18
CA TYR A 141 -6.39 -10.14 3.77
C TYR A 141 -5.26 -9.76 2.77
N VAL A 142 -4.27 -8.98 3.21
CA VAL A 142 -3.09 -8.61 2.39
C VAL A 142 -1.96 -9.61 2.58
N GLY A 143 -1.51 -9.79 3.84
CA GLY A 143 -0.31 -10.56 4.14
C GLY A 143 -0.46 -12.05 3.93
N LEU A 144 -1.62 -12.65 4.23
CA LEU A 144 -1.78 -14.10 4.11
C LEU A 144 -1.63 -14.60 2.66
N PRO A 145 -2.33 -14.05 1.65
CA PRO A 145 -2.13 -14.45 0.26
C PRO A 145 -0.67 -14.36 -0.18
N LEU A 146 0.02 -13.29 0.20
CA LEU A 146 1.42 -13.08 -0.14
C LEU A 146 2.34 -14.11 0.53
N ALA A 147 2.13 -14.39 1.82
CA ALA A 147 2.88 -15.39 2.57
C ALA A 147 2.72 -16.79 1.96
N VAL A 148 1.51 -17.12 1.51
CA VAL A 148 1.18 -18.40 0.86
C VAL A 148 1.90 -18.52 -0.48
N GLU A 149 1.84 -17.49 -1.33
CA GLU A 149 2.52 -17.55 -2.64
C GLU A 149 4.04 -17.61 -2.51
N PHE A 150 4.64 -16.84 -1.58
CA PHE A 150 6.07 -16.96 -1.30
C PHE A 150 6.42 -18.32 -0.69
N GLY A 151 5.58 -18.84 0.21
CA GLY A 151 5.74 -20.14 0.86
C GLY A 151 5.69 -21.35 -0.08
N LYS A 152 5.20 -21.17 -1.31
CA LYS A 152 5.31 -22.16 -2.39
C LYS A 152 6.71 -22.20 -3.01
N LYS A 153 7.50 -21.12 -2.88
CA LYS A 153 8.77 -20.90 -3.58
C LYS A 153 9.99 -20.90 -2.66
N VAL A 154 9.91 -20.21 -1.52
CA VAL A 154 11.03 -19.97 -0.59
C VAL A 154 10.58 -20.11 0.87
N PRO A 155 11.51 -20.24 1.83
CA PRO A 155 11.17 -20.25 3.26
C PRO A 155 10.50 -18.95 3.71
N VAL A 156 9.34 -19.06 4.34
CA VAL A 156 8.56 -17.94 4.88
C VAL A 156 8.15 -18.20 6.33
N VAL A 157 8.27 -17.16 7.17
CA VAL A 157 7.59 -17.07 8.46
C VAL A 157 6.44 -16.08 8.32
N GLY A 158 5.20 -16.58 8.35
CA GLY A 158 4.02 -15.76 8.52
C GLY A 158 3.83 -15.42 10.00
N PHE A 159 3.89 -14.13 10.34
CA PHE A 159 3.82 -13.65 11.71
C PHE A 159 2.59 -12.81 11.97
N ASP A 160 1.88 -13.11 13.05
CA ASP A 160 0.76 -12.29 13.54
C ASP A 160 0.78 -12.25 15.06
N ILE A 161 0.47 -11.08 15.63
CA ILE A 161 0.42 -10.90 17.09
C ILE A 161 -0.77 -11.63 17.72
N TYR A 162 -1.79 -11.98 16.93
CA TYR A 162 -2.98 -12.63 17.42
C TYR A 162 -2.84 -14.15 17.37
N GLN A 163 -2.55 -14.76 18.53
CA GLN A 163 -2.35 -16.21 18.64
C GLN A 163 -3.50 -17.03 18.03
N LYS A 164 -4.75 -16.59 18.21
CA LYS A 164 -5.91 -17.28 17.63
C LYS A 164 -5.84 -17.34 16.09
N ARG A 165 -5.35 -16.29 15.44
CA ARG A 165 -5.14 -16.26 13.98
C ARG A 165 -4.08 -17.27 13.56
N ILE A 166 -3.00 -17.38 14.33
CA ILE A 166 -1.95 -18.39 14.10
C ILE A 166 -2.48 -19.81 14.25
N ASP A 167 -3.26 -20.08 15.31
CA ASP A 167 -3.83 -21.40 15.56
C ASP A 167 -4.81 -21.82 14.44
N GLU A 168 -5.63 -20.88 13.99
CA GLU A 168 -6.55 -21.03 12.86
C GLU A 168 -5.82 -21.41 11.56
N LEU A 169 -4.78 -20.65 11.20
CA LEU A 169 -4.02 -20.91 9.97
C LEU A 169 -3.23 -22.23 10.04
N LYS A 170 -2.70 -22.58 11.22
CA LYS A 170 -2.08 -23.90 11.45
C LYS A 170 -3.06 -25.05 11.29
N SER A 171 -4.36 -24.81 11.54
CA SER A 171 -5.42 -25.80 11.30
C SER A 171 -5.87 -25.89 9.83
N GLY A 172 -5.27 -25.09 8.94
CA GLY A 172 -5.62 -25.06 7.52
C GLY A 172 -6.90 -24.29 7.22
N GLN A 173 -7.29 -23.35 8.08
CA GLN A 173 -8.50 -22.53 7.95
C GLN A 173 -8.15 -21.05 7.81
N ASP A 174 -8.92 -20.32 7.01
CA ASP A 174 -8.82 -18.87 6.86
C ASP A 174 -10.22 -18.24 6.91
N HIS A 175 -10.54 -17.55 8.00
CA HIS A 175 -11.80 -16.84 8.19
C HIS A 175 -11.94 -15.62 7.25
N THR A 176 -10.85 -15.11 6.68
CA THR A 176 -10.92 -14.01 5.70
C THR A 176 -11.41 -14.48 4.34
N LEU A 177 -11.39 -15.81 4.10
CA LEU A 177 -11.78 -16.46 2.84
C LEU A 177 -10.96 -16.01 1.61
N GLU A 178 -9.79 -15.42 1.83
CA GLU A 178 -8.89 -14.96 0.77
C GLU A 178 -8.04 -16.12 0.22
N VAL A 179 -7.74 -17.11 1.08
CA VAL A 179 -6.96 -18.31 0.72
C VAL A 179 -7.74 -19.57 1.07
N SER A 180 -7.83 -20.51 0.12
CA SER A 180 -8.50 -21.79 0.37
C SER A 180 -7.64 -22.76 1.19
N PRO A 181 -8.24 -23.76 1.88
CA PRO A 181 -7.47 -24.80 2.57
C PRO A 181 -6.46 -25.52 1.67
N GLU A 182 -6.79 -25.71 0.39
CA GLU A 182 -5.91 -26.33 -0.60
C GLU A 182 -4.70 -25.44 -0.92
N GLU A 183 -4.90 -24.12 -1.01
CA GLU A 183 -3.82 -23.17 -1.26
C GLU A 183 -2.89 -23.04 -0.05
N LEU A 184 -3.43 -23.05 1.17
CA LEU A 184 -2.65 -23.11 2.41
C LEU A 184 -1.76 -24.35 2.42
N ALA A 185 -2.32 -25.51 2.05
CA ALA A 185 -1.58 -26.77 2.00
C ALA A 185 -0.49 -26.82 0.91
N GLN A 186 -0.54 -25.97 -0.12
CA GLN A 186 0.50 -25.89 -1.14
C GLN A 186 1.75 -25.11 -0.68
N ALA A 187 1.62 -24.25 0.33
CA ALA A 187 2.70 -23.43 0.85
C ALA A 187 3.63 -24.22 1.79
N ASN A 188 4.31 -25.23 1.23
CA ASN A 188 5.13 -26.19 2.00
C ASN A 188 6.31 -25.58 2.76
N GLN A 189 6.70 -24.34 2.44
CA GLN A 189 7.79 -23.62 3.09
C GLN A 189 7.31 -22.47 3.98
N LEU A 190 6.00 -22.37 4.23
CA LEU A 190 5.39 -21.38 5.12
C LEU A 190 5.18 -21.95 6.53
N ASN A 191 5.73 -21.28 7.53
CA ASN A 191 5.45 -21.53 8.94
C ASN A 191 4.72 -20.33 9.55
N TYR A 192 3.79 -20.60 10.46
CA TYR A 192 3.04 -19.55 11.17
C TYR A 192 3.55 -19.39 12.61
N SER A 193 3.78 -18.15 13.05
CA SER A 193 4.23 -17.85 14.42
C SER A 193 3.64 -16.57 14.99
N ALA A 194 3.52 -16.52 16.31
CA ALA A 194 3.31 -15.29 17.08
C ALA A 194 4.52 -14.94 17.96
N ASP A 195 5.59 -15.75 17.89
CA ASP A 195 6.83 -15.53 18.62
C ASP A 195 7.79 -14.70 17.77
N LEU A 196 8.27 -13.60 18.35
CA LEU A 196 9.19 -12.70 17.69
C LEU A 196 10.55 -13.34 17.42
N GLU A 197 10.95 -14.31 18.25
CA GLU A 197 12.25 -15.00 18.11
C GLU A 197 12.37 -15.75 16.79
N ASP A 198 11.25 -16.25 16.23
CA ASP A 198 11.22 -16.96 14.96
C ASP A 198 11.60 -16.06 13.77
N LEU A 199 11.47 -14.74 13.93
CA LEU A 199 11.82 -13.75 12.90
C LEU A 199 13.33 -13.54 12.75
N LYS A 200 14.15 -13.92 13.74
CA LYS A 200 15.63 -13.70 13.71
C LYS A 200 16.33 -14.43 12.58
N SER A 201 15.69 -15.45 12.02
CA SER A 201 16.24 -16.24 10.93
C SER A 201 15.93 -15.65 9.54
N CYS A 202 15.04 -14.65 9.47
CA CYS A 202 14.63 -13.99 8.25
C CYS A 202 15.55 -12.80 7.91
N ASN A 203 15.68 -12.49 6.63
CA ASN A 203 16.47 -11.37 6.11
C ASN A 203 15.68 -10.42 5.20
N PHE A 204 14.42 -10.76 4.93
CA PHE A 204 13.50 -9.94 4.14
C PHE A 204 12.16 -9.87 4.84
N PHE A 205 11.76 -8.67 5.29
CA PHE A 205 10.56 -8.46 6.07
C PHE A 205 9.52 -7.74 5.23
N ILE A 206 8.29 -8.24 5.18
CA ILE A 206 7.17 -7.61 4.48
C ILE A 206 6.11 -7.21 5.50
N VAL A 207 5.81 -5.93 5.59
CA VAL A 207 4.89 -5.37 6.60
C VAL A 207 3.53 -5.09 5.98
N THR A 208 2.50 -5.74 6.50
CA THR A 208 1.11 -5.69 5.99
C THR A 208 0.08 -5.41 7.08
N VAL A 209 0.49 -4.68 8.13
CA VAL A 209 -0.38 -4.32 9.26
C VAL A 209 -1.39 -3.22 8.88
N PRO A 210 -2.55 -3.14 9.55
CA PRO A 210 -3.56 -2.15 9.21
C PRO A 210 -3.08 -0.72 9.46
N THR A 211 -3.58 0.20 8.65
CA THR A 211 -3.40 1.65 8.82
C THR A 211 -4.80 2.28 8.87
N PRO A 212 -5.43 2.34 10.06
CA PRO A 212 -6.75 2.96 10.18
C PRO A 212 -6.65 4.49 10.14
N ILE A 213 -7.80 5.15 10.06
CA ILE A 213 -7.94 6.57 10.40
C ILE A 213 -8.65 6.71 11.73
N ASP A 214 -8.34 7.76 12.48
CA ASP A 214 -9.03 8.09 13.72
C ASP A 214 -10.36 8.84 13.49
N GLU A 215 -11.05 9.17 14.58
CA GLU A 215 -12.31 9.93 14.56
C GLU A 215 -12.17 11.34 13.94
N PHE A 216 -10.94 11.88 13.89
CA PHE A 216 -10.60 13.16 13.28
C PHE A 216 -10.13 13.01 11.82
N LYS A 217 -10.33 11.83 11.23
CA LYS A 217 -9.94 11.50 9.85
C LYS A 217 -8.43 11.68 9.62
N GLN A 218 -7.62 11.46 10.66
CA GLN A 218 -6.16 11.45 10.57
C GLN A 218 -5.64 10.01 10.48
N PRO A 219 -4.59 9.75 9.68
CA PRO A 219 -3.91 8.45 9.67
C PRO A 219 -3.39 8.04 11.05
N ASP A 220 -3.74 6.84 11.52
CA ASP A 220 -3.14 6.22 12.69
C ASP A 220 -2.04 5.23 12.26
N LEU A 221 -0.79 5.64 12.44
CA LEU A 221 0.39 4.82 12.12
C LEU A 221 0.85 3.95 13.29
N THR A 222 0.10 3.89 14.40
CA THR A 222 0.46 3.09 15.58
C THR A 222 0.75 1.62 15.24
N PRO A 223 -0.03 0.91 14.41
CA PRO A 223 0.26 -0.47 14.05
C PRO A 223 1.58 -0.60 13.28
N LEU A 224 1.88 0.33 12.36
CA LEU A 224 3.14 0.38 11.63
C LEU A 224 4.33 0.60 12.55
N VAL A 225 4.24 1.59 13.46
CA VAL A 225 5.30 1.86 14.45
C VAL A 225 5.56 0.63 15.33
N LYS A 226 4.51 -0.08 15.76
CA LYS A 226 4.65 -1.34 16.52
C LYS A 226 5.32 -2.43 15.71
N ALA A 227 4.92 -2.62 14.45
CA ALA A 227 5.56 -3.60 13.55
C ALA A 227 7.05 -3.27 13.33
N SER A 228 7.38 -2.01 13.05
CA SER A 228 8.76 -1.54 12.93
C SER A 228 9.54 -1.73 14.23
N THR A 229 8.91 -1.52 15.39
CA THR A 229 9.54 -1.77 16.70
C THR A 229 9.88 -3.25 16.86
N SER A 230 8.93 -4.15 16.57
CA SER A 230 9.15 -5.60 16.63
C SER A 230 10.26 -6.06 15.70
N ILE A 231 10.25 -5.61 14.44
CA ILE A 231 11.31 -5.93 13.47
C ILE A 231 12.65 -5.38 13.94
N GLY A 232 12.71 -4.15 14.45
CA GLY A 232 13.95 -3.54 14.94
C GLY A 232 14.65 -4.35 16.05
N GLN A 233 13.92 -5.14 16.83
CA GLN A 233 14.48 -6.01 17.88
C GLN A 233 15.22 -7.24 17.33
N VAL A 234 14.91 -7.64 16.09
CA VAL A 234 15.47 -8.83 15.43
C VAL A 234 16.28 -8.51 14.17
N LEU A 235 16.26 -7.24 13.73
CA LEU A 235 16.90 -6.76 12.51
C LEU A 235 18.42 -6.92 12.55
N GLN A 236 18.98 -7.41 11.46
CA GLN A 236 20.41 -7.68 11.28
C GLN A 236 20.98 -6.87 10.12
N LYS A 237 22.31 -6.86 10.02
CA LYS A 237 23.01 -6.18 8.92
C LYS A 237 22.76 -6.92 7.61
N GLY A 238 22.34 -6.17 6.59
CA GLY A 238 21.99 -6.65 5.25
C GLY A 238 20.49 -6.83 5.03
N ASP A 239 19.69 -6.78 6.10
CA ASP A 239 18.26 -7.04 6.01
C ASP A 239 17.51 -5.95 5.23
N VAL A 240 16.39 -6.35 4.62
CA VAL A 240 15.50 -5.45 3.86
C VAL A 240 14.10 -5.48 4.46
N VAL A 241 13.57 -4.30 4.81
CA VAL A 241 12.19 -4.16 5.31
C VAL A 241 11.32 -3.47 4.26
N VAL A 242 10.36 -4.20 3.69
CA VAL A 242 9.41 -3.71 2.70
C VAL A 242 8.05 -3.48 3.34
N TYR A 243 7.47 -2.31 3.11
CA TYR A 243 6.13 -1.97 3.59
C TYR A 243 5.11 -2.10 2.45
N GLU A 244 3.96 -2.71 2.72
CA GLU A 244 2.83 -2.78 1.78
C GLU A 244 1.58 -2.04 2.27
N SER A 245 1.50 -1.79 3.59
CA SER A 245 0.42 -1.04 4.21
C SER A 245 0.26 0.33 3.55
N THR A 246 -0.97 0.69 3.20
CA THR A 246 -1.27 2.00 2.59
C THR A 246 -0.88 3.12 3.55
N VAL A 247 -0.08 4.06 3.07
CA VAL A 247 0.40 5.22 3.84
C VAL A 247 0.48 6.47 2.97
N TYR A 248 0.69 7.63 3.58
CA TYR A 248 0.97 8.85 2.84
C TYR A 248 2.41 8.86 2.29
N PRO A 249 2.68 9.63 1.21
CA PRO A 249 4.04 9.74 0.65
C PRO A 249 5.04 10.28 1.67
N GLY A 250 6.06 9.47 1.96
CA GLY A 250 7.11 9.72 2.94
C GLY A 250 6.96 8.96 4.25
N ALA A 251 5.83 8.32 4.54
CA ALA A 251 5.60 7.69 5.85
C ALA A 251 6.62 6.58 6.18
N THR A 252 7.01 5.78 5.19
CA THR A 252 8.04 4.75 5.38
C THR A 252 9.32 5.38 5.92
N GLU A 253 9.85 6.37 5.20
CA GLU A 253 11.13 7.03 5.51
C GLU A 253 11.06 7.94 6.74
N GLU A 254 9.94 8.63 6.96
CA GLU A 254 9.80 9.66 8.01
C GLU A 254 9.33 9.08 9.34
N THR A 255 8.64 7.94 9.35
CA THR A 255 8.03 7.35 10.55
C THR A 255 8.60 5.97 10.87
N CYS A 256 8.69 5.08 9.89
CA CYS A 256 9.03 3.68 10.14
C CYS A 256 10.53 3.45 10.25
N ILE A 257 11.33 4.06 9.36
CA ILE A 257 12.80 3.93 9.37
C ILE A 257 13.44 4.46 10.67
N PRO A 258 13.06 5.64 11.20
CA PRO A 258 13.63 6.12 12.47
C PRO A 258 13.42 5.16 13.64
N VAL A 259 12.28 4.47 13.67
CA VAL A 259 11.98 3.44 14.68
C VAL A 259 12.90 2.24 14.52
N LEU A 260 13.11 1.76 13.28
CA LEU A 260 14.05 0.67 13.00
C LEU A 260 15.47 1.02 13.43
N GLU A 261 15.97 2.22 13.09
CA GLU A 261 17.30 2.68 13.50
C GLU A 261 17.42 2.77 15.03
N GLN A 262 16.43 3.36 15.70
CA GLN A 262 16.43 3.54 17.14
C GLN A 262 16.46 2.21 17.90
N VAL A 263 15.65 1.24 17.48
CA VAL A 263 15.50 -0.04 18.20
C VAL A 263 16.65 -1.01 17.89
N SER A 264 17.07 -1.09 16.62
CA SER A 264 18.15 -2.01 16.21
C SER A 264 19.56 -1.48 16.49
N GLY A 265 19.73 -0.16 16.57
CA GLY A 265 21.03 0.49 16.60
C GLY A 265 21.79 0.44 15.26
N LEU A 266 21.15 -0.07 14.20
CA LEU A 266 21.69 -0.12 12.84
C LEU A 266 21.41 1.17 12.08
N LYS A 267 22.21 1.46 11.05
CA LYS A 267 22.03 2.66 10.21
C LYS A 267 21.35 2.34 8.89
N PHE A 268 20.34 3.13 8.54
CA PHE A 268 19.62 3.02 7.28
C PHE A 268 20.54 3.29 6.07
N ASN A 269 20.37 2.51 5.00
CA ASN A 269 21.18 2.52 3.77
C ASN A 269 22.68 2.25 3.96
N GLN A 270 23.07 1.73 5.13
CA GLN A 270 24.43 1.29 5.44
C GLN A 270 24.40 -0.12 6.00
N ASP A 271 23.67 -0.32 7.09
CA ASP A 271 23.54 -1.60 7.77
C ASP A 271 22.26 -2.32 7.36
N PHE A 272 21.13 -1.63 7.13
CA PHE A 272 19.90 -2.24 6.63
C PHE A 272 19.24 -1.35 5.57
N PHE A 273 18.29 -1.91 4.82
CA PHE A 273 17.63 -1.23 3.72
C PHE A 273 16.10 -1.36 3.80
N ALA A 274 15.41 -0.60 2.96
CA ALA A 274 13.96 -0.63 2.93
C ALA A 274 13.39 -0.59 1.51
N GLY A 275 12.13 -0.94 1.39
CA GLY A 275 11.34 -0.83 0.17
C GLY A 275 9.88 -0.56 0.46
N TYR A 276 9.11 -0.38 -0.62
CA TYR A 276 7.67 -0.25 -0.54
C TYR A 276 7.02 -0.91 -1.77
N SER A 277 5.98 -1.70 -1.53
CA SER A 277 5.28 -2.50 -2.54
C SER A 277 3.78 -2.51 -2.22
N PRO A 278 3.01 -1.50 -2.66
CA PRO A 278 1.64 -1.33 -2.20
C PRO A 278 0.75 -2.51 -2.60
N GLU A 279 -0.19 -2.85 -1.73
CA GLU A 279 -1.26 -3.78 -2.09
C GLU A 279 -2.26 -3.14 -3.08
N ARG A 280 -2.71 -3.90 -4.08
CA ARG A 280 -3.60 -3.47 -5.17
C ARG A 280 -4.73 -4.46 -5.48
N ILE A 281 -4.91 -5.52 -4.69
CA ILE A 281 -6.05 -6.43 -4.76
C ILE A 281 -7.34 -5.76 -4.26
N ASN A 282 -8.46 -6.27 -4.75
CA ASN A 282 -9.77 -6.01 -4.18
C ASN A 282 -10.21 -7.24 -3.37
N PRO A 283 -10.62 -7.10 -2.10
CA PRO A 283 -11.15 -8.22 -1.33
C PRO A 283 -12.27 -8.96 -2.07
N GLY A 284 -12.19 -10.29 -2.09
CA GLY A 284 -13.13 -11.17 -2.79
C GLY A 284 -13.03 -11.19 -4.33
N ASP A 285 -12.11 -10.46 -4.95
CA ASP A 285 -11.88 -10.51 -6.40
C ASP A 285 -11.00 -11.71 -6.79
N LYS A 286 -11.65 -12.81 -7.18
CA LYS A 286 -10.96 -14.03 -7.60
C LYS A 286 -10.34 -13.94 -8.99
N LEU A 287 -10.69 -12.92 -9.79
CA LEU A 287 -10.13 -12.73 -11.14
C LEU A 287 -8.81 -11.98 -11.07
N HIS A 288 -8.68 -11.02 -10.16
CA HIS A 288 -7.49 -10.20 -9.96
C HIS A 288 -6.83 -10.52 -8.61
N ARG A 289 -6.12 -11.65 -8.57
CA ARG A 289 -5.37 -12.13 -7.40
C ARG A 289 -4.00 -11.45 -7.33
N VAL A 290 -3.34 -11.56 -6.17
CA VAL A 290 -2.01 -10.99 -5.94
C VAL A 290 -0.98 -11.36 -7.03
N THR A 291 -1.03 -12.58 -7.57
CA THR A 291 -0.06 -13.08 -8.56
C THR A 291 -0.29 -12.55 -9.97
N ASN A 292 -1.52 -12.18 -10.34
CA ASN A 292 -1.90 -11.88 -11.72
C ASN A 292 -2.23 -10.40 -11.96
N ILE A 293 -1.87 -9.54 -11.01
CA ILE A 293 -1.90 -8.08 -11.15
C ILE A 293 -0.48 -7.52 -11.19
N LEU A 294 -0.25 -6.48 -12.01
CA LEU A 294 1.04 -5.80 -12.07
C LEU A 294 1.33 -5.15 -10.70
N LYS A 295 2.39 -5.58 -10.02
CA LYS A 295 2.77 -5.09 -8.68
C LYS A 295 3.75 -3.93 -8.79
N ILE A 296 3.56 -2.86 -8.02
CA ILE A 296 4.55 -1.77 -7.93
C ILE A 296 5.60 -2.19 -6.90
N THR A 297 6.88 -2.02 -7.22
CA THR A 297 8.01 -2.29 -6.31
C THR A 297 8.88 -1.05 -6.20
N SER A 298 9.58 -0.89 -5.08
CA SER A 298 10.55 0.20 -4.89
C SER A 298 11.53 -0.13 -3.77
N GLY A 299 12.69 0.51 -3.80
CA GLY A 299 13.74 0.34 -2.79
C GLY A 299 14.40 1.67 -2.43
N SER A 300 15.05 1.70 -1.28
CA SER A 300 15.73 2.87 -0.72
C SER A 300 17.00 3.27 -1.49
N THR A 301 17.54 2.36 -2.30
CA THR A 301 18.63 2.61 -3.26
C THR A 301 18.35 1.90 -4.58
N PRO A 302 18.99 2.26 -5.70
CA PRO A 302 18.78 1.57 -6.99
C PRO A 302 19.07 0.06 -6.92
N LYS A 303 20.10 -0.35 -6.16
CA LYS A 303 20.45 -1.77 -5.95
C LYS A 303 19.39 -2.51 -5.15
N VAL A 304 18.88 -1.89 -4.08
CA VAL A 304 17.81 -2.47 -3.26
C VAL A 304 16.49 -2.53 -4.04
N ALA A 305 16.20 -1.52 -4.86
CA ALA A 305 15.01 -1.52 -5.70
C ALA A 305 15.02 -2.69 -6.70
N GLU A 306 16.18 -2.99 -7.30
CA GLU A 306 16.35 -4.19 -8.13
C GLU A 306 16.14 -5.48 -7.35
N PHE A 307 16.71 -5.58 -6.14
CA PHE A 307 16.54 -6.77 -5.31
C PHE A 307 15.09 -7.00 -4.89
N VAL A 308 14.41 -5.96 -4.39
CA VAL A 308 12.98 -6.02 -4.04
C VAL A 308 12.17 -6.45 -5.27
N ASP A 309 12.44 -5.86 -6.43
CA ASP A 309 11.77 -6.22 -7.69
C ASP A 309 11.94 -7.70 -8.05
N GLN A 310 13.14 -8.24 -7.92
CA GLN A 310 13.43 -9.66 -8.15
C GLN A 310 12.73 -10.57 -7.15
N VAL A 311 12.65 -10.18 -5.87
CA VAL A 311 11.92 -10.93 -4.85
C VAL A 311 10.44 -11.04 -5.23
N TYR A 312 9.76 -9.92 -5.53
CA TYR A 312 8.34 -9.98 -5.91
C TYR A 312 8.12 -10.75 -7.22
N ASN A 313 9.02 -10.66 -8.21
CA ASN A 313 8.91 -11.44 -9.46
C ASN A 313 8.97 -12.98 -9.26
N LEU A 314 9.32 -13.49 -8.07
CA LEU A 314 9.20 -14.92 -7.76
C LEU A 314 7.74 -15.42 -7.77
N VAL A 315 6.79 -14.52 -7.47
CA VAL A 315 5.37 -14.86 -7.26
C VAL A 315 4.41 -14.03 -8.11
N ILE A 316 4.83 -12.85 -8.60
CA ILE A 316 3.98 -11.99 -9.44
C ILE A 316 4.13 -12.37 -10.92
N GLU A 317 3.25 -13.21 -11.43
CA GLU A 317 3.21 -13.69 -12.82
C GLU A 317 2.96 -12.57 -13.84
N ALA A 318 2.15 -11.56 -13.46
CA ALA A 318 1.89 -10.39 -14.30
C ALA A 318 3.09 -9.43 -14.42
N GLY A 319 4.16 -9.70 -13.67
CA GLY A 319 5.35 -8.87 -13.58
C GLY A 319 5.21 -7.69 -12.62
N THR A 320 6.29 -6.92 -12.54
CA THR A 320 6.42 -5.79 -11.63
C THR A 320 6.66 -4.47 -12.37
N HIS A 321 6.35 -3.36 -11.69
CA HIS A 321 6.72 -2.01 -12.09
C HIS A 321 7.58 -1.38 -11.00
N LYS A 322 8.89 -1.31 -11.24
CA LYS A 322 9.85 -0.69 -10.34
C LYS A 322 9.73 0.83 -10.39
N ALA A 323 9.14 1.42 -9.34
CA ALA A 323 9.02 2.85 -9.18
C ALA A 323 10.39 3.49 -8.87
N THR A 324 10.50 4.79 -9.16
CA THR A 324 11.76 5.54 -9.03
C THR A 324 12.19 5.79 -7.58
N SER A 325 11.28 5.69 -6.61
CA SER A 325 11.55 5.79 -5.18
C SER A 325 10.38 5.23 -4.35
N ILE A 326 10.62 4.96 -3.07
CA ILE A 326 9.59 4.58 -2.09
C ILE A 326 8.45 5.60 -2.09
N LYS A 327 8.79 6.89 -2.02
CA LYS A 327 7.82 7.98 -2.01
C LYS A 327 6.91 8.04 -3.24
N VAL A 328 7.44 7.68 -4.41
CA VAL A 328 6.65 7.59 -5.66
C VAL A 328 5.71 6.38 -5.62
N ALA A 329 6.16 5.25 -5.09
CA ALA A 329 5.30 4.07 -4.94
C ALA A 329 4.17 4.30 -3.90
N GLU A 330 4.46 4.95 -2.78
CA GLU A 330 3.46 5.40 -1.79
C GLU A 330 2.44 6.34 -2.45
N ALA A 331 2.91 7.35 -3.19
CA ALA A 331 2.04 8.30 -3.89
C ALA A 331 1.16 7.64 -4.94
N ALA A 332 1.68 6.67 -5.71
CA ALA A 332 0.90 5.97 -6.72
C ALA A 332 -0.35 5.31 -6.10
N LYS A 333 -0.18 4.61 -4.98
CA LYS A 333 -1.29 3.92 -4.29
C LYS A 333 -2.37 4.88 -3.79
N VAL A 334 -1.97 6.01 -3.20
CA VAL A 334 -2.92 6.99 -2.67
C VAL A 334 -3.68 7.71 -3.80
N ILE A 335 -3.00 8.01 -4.92
CA ILE A 335 -3.61 8.66 -6.08
C ILE A 335 -4.67 7.76 -6.73
N GLU A 336 -4.45 6.45 -6.83
CA GLU A 336 -5.42 5.49 -7.39
C GLU A 336 -6.81 5.62 -6.73
N ASN A 337 -6.83 5.65 -5.40
CA ASN A 337 -8.07 5.73 -4.63
C ASN A 337 -8.60 7.17 -4.55
N THR A 338 -7.73 8.17 -4.43
CA THR A 338 -8.12 9.59 -4.43
C THR A 338 -8.79 9.98 -5.74
N GLN A 339 -8.24 9.55 -6.88
CA GLN A 339 -8.86 9.80 -8.19
C GLN A 339 -10.24 9.17 -8.27
N ARG A 340 -10.39 7.92 -7.81
CA ARG A 340 -11.68 7.22 -7.83
C ARG A 340 -12.72 7.93 -6.96
N ASP A 341 -12.34 8.31 -5.74
CA ASP A 341 -13.20 9.03 -4.79
C ASP A 341 -13.70 10.37 -5.36
N VAL A 342 -12.80 11.20 -5.90
CA VAL A 342 -13.15 12.50 -6.50
C VAL A 342 -14.04 12.34 -7.74
N ASN A 343 -13.80 11.32 -8.57
CA ASN A 343 -14.67 11.07 -9.72
C ASN A 343 -16.06 10.59 -9.30
N ILE A 344 -16.17 9.73 -8.28
CA ILE A 344 -17.48 9.34 -7.75
C ILE A 344 -18.19 10.56 -7.15
N ALA A 345 -17.46 11.43 -6.44
CA ALA A 345 -18.02 12.68 -5.94
C ALA A 345 -18.57 13.54 -7.08
N LEU A 346 -17.82 13.74 -8.16
CA LEU A 346 -18.32 14.45 -9.32
C LEU A 346 -19.63 13.83 -9.86
N ILE A 347 -19.71 12.50 -9.98
CA ILE A 347 -20.94 11.84 -10.45
C ILE A 347 -22.08 11.97 -9.44
N ASN A 348 -21.81 11.93 -8.13
CA ASN A 348 -22.78 12.22 -7.09
C ASN A 348 -23.32 13.65 -7.20
N GLU A 349 -22.46 14.64 -7.45
CA GLU A 349 -22.87 16.04 -7.63
C GLU A 349 -23.79 16.19 -8.84
N LEU A 350 -23.40 15.55 -9.95
CA LEU A 350 -24.21 15.51 -11.16
C LEU A 350 -25.56 14.82 -10.93
N ALA A 351 -25.61 13.73 -10.18
CA ALA A 351 -26.86 13.06 -9.82
C ALA A 351 -27.81 14.00 -9.05
N VAL A 352 -27.27 14.75 -8.08
CA VAL A 352 -28.02 15.77 -7.33
C VAL A 352 -28.55 16.87 -8.25
N ILE A 353 -27.74 17.35 -9.20
CA ILE A 353 -28.13 18.37 -10.18
C ILE A 353 -29.22 17.83 -11.12
N PHE A 354 -29.03 16.65 -11.69
CA PHE A 354 -29.97 16.05 -12.63
C PHE A 354 -31.31 15.74 -11.98
N ASN A 355 -31.32 15.25 -10.74
CA ASN A 355 -32.56 15.07 -9.98
C ASN A 355 -33.32 16.39 -9.80
N LYS A 356 -32.63 17.50 -9.48
CA LYS A 356 -33.26 18.84 -9.42
C LYS A 356 -33.80 19.33 -10.78
N MET A 357 -33.22 18.84 -11.88
CA MET A 357 -33.65 19.13 -13.25
C MET A 357 -34.68 18.12 -13.78
N GLU A 358 -35.07 17.12 -12.98
CA GLU A 358 -35.96 16.02 -13.38
C GLU A 358 -35.39 15.19 -14.56
N ILE A 359 -34.07 14.97 -14.56
CA ILE A 359 -33.35 14.17 -15.55
C ILE A 359 -32.84 12.88 -14.86
N ASP A 360 -33.05 11.72 -15.51
CA ASP A 360 -32.50 10.45 -15.03
C ASP A 360 -30.98 10.39 -15.21
N THR A 361 -30.27 10.24 -14.09
CA THR A 361 -28.81 10.21 -14.05
C THR A 361 -28.23 9.07 -14.88
N GLU A 362 -28.84 7.88 -14.83
CA GLU A 362 -28.32 6.73 -15.55
C GLU A 362 -28.40 6.92 -17.06
N ALA A 363 -29.51 7.44 -17.57
CA ALA A 363 -29.71 7.74 -18.97
C ALA A 363 -28.67 8.74 -19.50
N VAL A 364 -28.35 9.78 -18.71
CA VAL A 364 -27.28 10.73 -19.05
C VAL A 364 -25.92 10.04 -19.10
N LEU A 365 -25.60 9.20 -18.10
CA LEU A 365 -24.33 8.49 -18.05
C LEU A 365 -24.19 7.45 -19.17
N GLN A 366 -25.28 6.77 -19.55
CA GLN A 366 -25.30 5.85 -20.70
C GLN A 366 -25.06 6.61 -22.01
N ALA A 367 -25.70 7.77 -22.20
CA ALA A 367 -25.48 8.62 -23.36
C ALA A 367 -24.04 9.16 -23.41
N ALA A 368 -23.51 9.68 -22.29
CA ALA A 368 -22.13 10.18 -22.19
C ALA A 368 -21.09 9.07 -22.40
N GLY A 369 -21.37 7.86 -21.89
CA GLY A 369 -20.54 6.67 -22.04
C GLY A 369 -20.34 6.19 -23.47
N THR A 370 -21.13 6.68 -24.44
CA THR A 370 -20.89 6.41 -25.88
C THR A 370 -19.61 7.09 -26.40
N LYS A 371 -19.08 8.08 -25.68
CA LYS A 371 -17.81 8.73 -26.01
C LYS A 371 -16.64 7.86 -25.58
N TRP A 372 -15.77 7.52 -26.53
CA TRP A 372 -14.65 6.57 -26.37
C TRP A 372 -13.68 6.81 -25.20
N ASN A 373 -13.57 8.05 -24.69
CA ASN A 373 -12.70 8.40 -23.57
C ASN A 373 -13.46 8.83 -22.30
N PHE A 374 -14.77 8.57 -22.23
CA PHE A 374 -15.54 8.79 -21.02
C PHE A 374 -15.26 7.66 -20.01
N LEU A 375 -14.97 8.02 -18.77
CA LEU A 375 -14.75 7.06 -17.68
C LEU A 375 -16.09 6.84 -16.95
N PRO A 376 -16.67 5.61 -16.99
CA PRO A 376 -18.05 5.38 -16.58
C PRO A 376 -18.21 5.18 -15.07
N PHE A 377 -17.89 6.20 -14.28
CA PHE A 377 -18.19 6.20 -12.85
C PHE A 377 -19.72 6.27 -12.61
N ARG A 378 -20.18 5.74 -11.47
CA ARG A 378 -21.58 5.74 -11.06
C ARG A 378 -21.72 6.47 -9.72
N PRO A 379 -22.86 7.14 -9.48
CA PRO A 379 -23.12 7.72 -8.17
C PRO A 379 -23.39 6.61 -7.16
N GLY A 380 -23.25 6.93 -5.89
CA GLY A 380 -23.45 6.00 -4.80
C GLY A 380 -22.81 6.45 -3.50
N LEU A 381 -23.02 5.63 -2.48
CA LEU A 381 -22.43 5.81 -1.16
C LEU A 381 -21.02 5.21 -1.15
N VAL A 382 -20.03 6.00 -0.74
CA VAL A 382 -18.61 5.62 -0.83
C VAL A 382 -18.10 5.11 0.53
N GLY A 383 -18.27 3.81 0.76
CA GLY A 383 -17.82 3.11 1.97
C GLY A 383 -16.54 2.28 1.78
N GLY A 384 -16.31 1.36 2.73
CA GLY A 384 -15.21 0.40 2.72
C GLY A 384 -13.86 0.98 3.19
N HIS A 385 -12.80 0.18 3.07
CA HIS A 385 -11.49 0.48 3.67
C HIS A 385 -10.61 1.45 2.90
N CYS A 386 -10.79 1.58 1.58
CA CYS A 386 -9.82 2.26 0.73
C CYS A 386 -10.36 3.60 0.24
N ILE A 387 -11.40 3.59 -0.60
CA ILE A 387 -11.91 4.81 -1.25
C ILE A 387 -12.43 5.81 -0.21
N GLY A 388 -13.10 5.30 0.83
CA GLY A 388 -13.61 6.06 1.97
C GLY A 388 -12.56 6.75 2.85
N VAL A 389 -11.29 6.36 2.74
CA VAL A 389 -10.28 6.54 3.79
C VAL A 389 -8.96 7.08 3.22
N ASP A 390 -8.43 6.45 2.17
CA ASP A 390 -7.14 6.77 1.54
C ASP A 390 -6.96 8.25 1.16
N PRO A 391 -7.99 8.99 0.69
CA PRO A 391 -7.84 10.42 0.39
C PRO A 391 -7.41 11.28 1.59
N TYR A 392 -7.69 10.82 2.82
CA TYR A 392 -7.27 11.52 4.04
C TYR A 392 -5.76 11.41 4.30
N TYR A 393 -5.07 10.38 3.81
CA TYR A 393 -3.62 10.27 3.92
C TYR A 393 -2.91 11.40 3.17
N LEU A 394 -3.30 11.64 1.91
CA LEU A 394 -2.74 12.72 1.12
C LEU A 394 -3.11 14.08 1.71
N THR A 395 -4.33 14.21 2.23
CA THR A 395 -4.81 15.42 2.89
C THR A 395 -3.98 15.75 4.14
N HIS A 396 -3.77 14.77 5.01
CA HIS A 396 -2.93 14.90 6.20
C HIS A 396 -1.51 15.35 5.82
N LYS A 397 -0.88 14.66 4.86
CA LYS A 397 0.47 15.00 4.43
C LYS A 397 0.53 16.40 3.81
N ALA A 398 -0.43 16.77 2.97
CA ALA A 398 -0.53 18.11 2.40
C ALA A 398 -0.64 19.20 3.48
N GLN A 399 -1.50 19.01 4.47
CA GLN A 399 -1.70 19.96 5.57
C GLN A 399 -0.44 20.08 6.43
N SER A 400 0.26 18.97 6.70
CA SER A 400 1.51 18.98 7.47
C SER A 400 2.63 19.82 6.84
N ILE A 401 2.60 20.01 5.51
CA ILE A 401 3.55 20.85 4.77
C ILE A 401 2.98 22.24 4.43
N GLY A 402 1.84 22.61 5.02
CA GLY A 402 1.21 23.94 4.90
C GLY A 402 0.31 24.12 3.67
N TYR A 403 -0.04 23.06 2.94
CA TYR A 403 -0.97 23.11 1.81
C TYR A 403 -2.35 22.54 2.18
N HIS A 404 -3.41 23.32 1.96
CA HIS A 404 -4.78 22.86 2.21
C HIS A 404 -5.44 22.42 0.89
N PRO A 405 -5.71 21.11 0.69
CA PRO A 405 -6.27 20.64 -0.57
C PRO A 405 -7.79 20.89 -0.66
N GLU A 406 -8.20 21.68 -1.64
CA GLU A 406 -9.63 22.03 -1.81
C GLU A 406 -10.45 20.90 -2.46
N ILE A 407 -9.95 20.31 -3.56
CA ILE A 407 -10.71 19.36 -4.39
C ILE A 407 -10.97 18.05 -3.64
N ILE A 408 -9.95 17.51 -2.97
CA ILE A 408 -10.05 16.24 -2.24
C ILE A 408 -11.08 16.36 -1.11
N LEU A 409 -10.97 17.43 -0.31
CA LEU A 409 -11.88 17.68 0.80
C LEU A 409 -13.30 18.00 0.35
N ALA A 410 -13.48 18.70 -0.77
CA ALA A 410 -14.79 18.92 -1.36
C ALA A 410 -15.44 17.60 -1.82
N GLY A 411 -14.66 16.72 -2.47
CA GLY A 411 -15.11 15.39 -2.86
C GLY A 411 -15.56 14.56 -1.66
N ARG A 412 -14.76 14.55 -0.58
CA ARG A 412 -15.14 13.88 0.67
C ARG A 412 -16.42 14.41 1.28
N ARG A 413 -16.56 15.73 1.42
CA ARG A 413 -17.77 16.34 1.98
C ARG A 413 -19.03 15.96 1.19
N LEU A 414 -18.91 15.93 -0.14
CA LEU A 414 -20.03 15.56 -0.99
C LEU A 414 -20.39 14.07 -0.84
N ASN A 415 -19.40 13.18 -0.91
CA ASN A 415 -19.62 11.73 -0.75
C ASN A 415 -20.20 11.39 0.63
N ASP A 416 -19.66 11.98 1.69
CA ASP A 416 -20.14 11.79 3.07
C ASP A 416 -21.57 12.35 3.25
N GLY A 417 -22.02 13.29 2.43
CA GLY A 417 -23.37 13.88 2.48
C GLY A 417 -24.46 13.09 1.74
N MET A 418 -24.10 12.02 1.02
CA MET A 418 -25.06 11.31 0.16
C MET A 418 -26.12 10.51 0.94
N GLY A 419 -25.81 10.03 2.16
CA GLY A 419 -26.79 9.35 3.02
C GLY A 419 -27.97 10.26 3.36
N ALA A 420 -27.66 11.47 3.86
CA ALA A 420 -28.66 12.49 4.16
C ALA A 420 -29.47 12.93 2.93
N TYR A 421 -28.80 13.06 1.78
CA TYR A 421 -29.47 13.38 0.52
C TYR A 421 -30.51 12.32 0.14
N VAL A 422 -30.14 11.03 0.20
CA VAL A 422 -31.04 9.91 -0.13
C VAL A 422 -32.30 9.95 0.75
N VAL A 423 -32.13 10.04 2.06
CA VAL A 423 -33.28 10.08 2.99
C VAL A 423 -34.15 11.33 2.75
N THR A 424 -33.53 12.48 2.48
CA THR A 424 -34.28 13.70 2.13
C THR A 424 -35.14 13.51 0.88
N GLN A 425 -34.66 12.81 -0.15
CA GLN A 425 -35.47 12.51 -1.35
C GLN A 425 -36.60 11.53 -1.04
N LEU A 426 -36.33 10.50 -0.25
CA LEU A 426 -37.35 9.55 0.19
C LEU A 426 -38.49 10.24 0.94
N VAL A 427 -38.16 11.06 1.94
CA VAL A 427 -39.13 11.82 2.74
C VAL A 427 -40.00 12.72 1.86
N LYS A 428 -39.40 13.42 0.89
CA LYS A 428 -40.17 14.23 -0.07
C LYS A 428 -41.14 13.40 -0.90
N ALA A 429 -40.73 12.22 -1.36
CA ALA A 429 -41.60 11.34 -2.15
C ALA A 429 -42.74 10.74 -1.30
N MET A 430 -42.45 10.33 -0.06
CA MET A 430 -43.45 9.88 0.90
C MET A 430 -44.52 10.97 1.15
N ILE A 431 -44.10 12.20 1.42
CA ILE A 431 -45.01 13.35 1.62
C ILE A 431 -45.86 13.59 0.37
N LYS A 432 -45.27 13.56 -0.84
CA LYS A 432 -46.01 13.71 -2.11
C LYS A 432 -47.07 12.61 -2.30
N LYS A 433 -46.78 11.38 -1.88
CA LYS A 433 -47.75 10.26 -1.88
C LYS A 433 -48.69 10.24 -0.68
N LYS A 434 -48.60 11.22 0.23
CA LYS A 434 -49.39 11.30 1.47
C LYS A 434 -49.14 10.10 2.41
N ILE A 435 -47.94 9.55 2.36
CA ILE A 435 -47.45 8.56 3.32
C ILE A 435 -46.93 9.33 4.53
N GLN A 436 -47.40 8.96 5.72
CA GLN A 436 -46.94 9.58 6.97
C GLN A 436 -45.45 9.26 7.18
N VAL A 437 -44.66 10.26 7.55
CA VAL A 437 -43.20 10.13 7.75
C VAL A 437 -42.90 9.71 9.19
N GLU A 438 -43.40 10.46 10.17
CA GLU A 438 -43.20 10.13 11.58
C GLU A 438 -43.84 8.78 11.93
N GLY A 439 -43.04 7.87 12.49
CA GLY A 439 -43.45 6.51 12.81
C GLY A 439 -43.58 5.58 11.60
N ALA A 440 -43.13 6.00 10.41
CA ALA A 440 -43.08 5.14 9.24
C ALA A 440 -42.11 3.97 9.46
N LYS A 441 -42.33 2.89 8.73
CA LYS A 441 -41.42 1.74 8.69
C LYS A 441 -40.75 1.64 7.32
N VAL A 442 -39.43 1.66 7.28
CA VAL A 442 -38.64 1.58 6.05
C VAL A 442 -37.76 0.34 6.08
N LEU A 443 -37.75 -0.40 4.98
CA LEU A 443 -36.83 -1.52 4.77
C LEU A 443 -35.62 -1.05 3.96
N VAL A 444 -34.42 -1.28 4.49
CA VAL A 444 -33.15 -1.09 3.79
C VAL A 444 -32.61 -2.46 3.38
N LEU A 445 -32.53 -2.69 2.06
CA LEU A 445 -32.01 -3.92 1.47
C LEU A 445 -30.51 -3.76 1.18
N GLY A 446 -29.70 -4.43 1.99
CA GLY A 446 -28.25 -4.38 1.97
C GLY A 446 -27.69 -3.54 3.12
N LEU A 447 -26.58 -4.00 3.67
CA LEU A 447 -25.81 -3.37 4.74
C LEU A 447 -24.31 -3.40 4.45
N SER A 448 -23.82 -4.41 3.72
CA SER A 448 -22.43 -4.45 3.29
C SER A 448 -22.03 -3.20 2.51
N PHE A 449 -20.74 -2.86 2.49
CA PHE A 449 -20.29 -1.68 1.74
C PHE A 449 -20.28 -1.92 0.22
N LYS A 450 -20.32 -3.19 -0.21
CA LYS A 450 -20.26 -3.64 -1.60
C LYS A 450 -21.14 -4.87 -1.81
N GLU A 451 -21.70 -5.02 -3.00
CA GLU A 451 -22.46 -6.20 -3.38
C GLU A 451 -21.66 -7.50 -3.29
N ASN A 452 -22.38 -8.57 -2.95
CA ASN A 452 -21.89 -9.95 -2.93
C ASN A 452 -20.66 -10.20 -2.05
N CYS A 453 -20.51 -9.44 -0.95
CA CYS A 453 -19.53 -9.70 0.11
C CYS A 453 -20.16 -9.47 1.50
N PRO A 454 -19.65 -10.12 2.56
CA PRO A 454 -20.15 -9.96 3.93
C PRO A 454 -19.61 -8.70 4.63
N ASP A 455 -18.70 -7.96 4.00
CA ASP A 455 -17.92 -6.92 4.66
C ASP A 455 -18.76 -5.66 4.93
N ILE A 456 -18.96 -5.35 6.21
CA ILE A 456 -19.73 -4.18 6.67
C ILE A 456 -18.86 -3.02 7.14
N ARG A 457 -17.54 -3.15 7.11
CA ARG A 457 -16.64 -2.17 7.71
C ARG A 457 -16.71 -0.84 6.94
N ASN A 458 -16.89 0.26 7.66
CA ASN A 458 -17.12 1.60 7.10
C ASN A 458 -18.21 1.61 6.01
N THR A 459 -19.27 0.81 6.17
CA THR A 459 -20.44 0.89 5.30
C THR A 459 -21.08 2.26 5.47
N LYS A 460 -21.49 2.87 4.35
CA LYS A 460 -22.22 4.16 4.34
C LYS A 460 -23.73 3.97 4.29
N ILE A 461 -24.20 2.72 4.35
CA ILE A 461 -25.61 2.43 4.56
C ILE A 461 -26.04 2.85 5.98
N ILE A 462 -25.13 2.80 6.96
CA ILE A 462 -25.42 3.25 8.32
C ILE A 462 -25.83 4.73 8.38
N ASP A 463 -25.28 5.56 7.47
CA ASP A 463 -25.65 6.97 7.38
C ASP A 463 -27.13 7.13 6.99
N ILE A 464 -27.66 6.25 6.13
CA ILE A 464 -29.09 6.21 5.79
C ILE A 464 -29.91 5.80 7.02
N VAL A 465 -29.51 4.75 7.72
CA VAL A 465 -30.24 4.24 8.91
C VAL A 465 -30.31 5.30 10.01
N ASN A 466 -29.20 5.98 10.28
CA ASN A 466 -29.11 7.06 11.26
C ASN A 466 -29.99 8.24 10.85
N GLU A 467 -29.91 8.69 9.60
CA GLU A 467 -30.71 9.81 9.11
C GLU A 467 -32.22 9.48 9.10
N LEU A 468 -32.62 8.25 8.76
CA LEU A 468 -34.03 7.82 8.90
C LEU A 468 -34.51 7.96 10.35
N THR A 469 -33.64 7.59 11.30
CA THR A 469 -33.95 7.70 12.74
C THR A 469 -34.16 9.16 13.17
N GLU A 470 -33.43 10.12 12.59
CA GLU A 470 -33.64 11.55 12.87
C GLU A 470 -35.03 12.06 12.46
N TYR A 471 -35.66 11.43 11.46
CA TYR A 471 -37.04 11.69 11.05
C TYR A 471 -38.08 10.89 11.84
N ASN A 472 -37.70 10.20 12.93
CA ASN A 472 -38.54 9.26 13.68
C ASN A 472 -39.08 8.11 12.80
N ILE A 473 -38.31 7.68 11.81
CA ILE A 473 -38.64 6.53 10.95
C ILE A 473 -37.94 5.28 11.52
N SER A 474 -38.69 4.19 11.66
CA SER A 474 -38.11 2.89 12.03
C SER A 474 -37.49 2.24 10.80
N ALA A 475 -36.19 1.95 10.85
CA ALA A 475 -35.47 1.28 9.79
C ALA A 475 -35.24 -0.21 10.13
N ASP A 476 -35.79 -1.11 9.33
CA ASP A 476 -35.39 -2.51 9.30
C ASP A 476 -34.31 -2.68 8.23
N VAL A 477 -33.26 -3.46 8.53
CA VAL A 477 -32.19 -3.76 7.59
C VAL A 477 -32.22 -5.25 7.26
N TYR A 478 -32.11 -5.62 5.99
CA TYR A 478 -31.96 -7.01 5.56
C TYR A 478 -30.76 -7.13 4.62
N ASP A 479 -29.82 -8.01 4.94
CA ASP A 479 -28.70 -8.35 4.09
C ASP A 479 -28.39 -9.86 4.19
N PRO A 480 -28.44 -10.62 3.09
CA PRO A 480 -28.22 -12.07 3.13
C PRO A 480 -26.75 -12.49 3.29
N TRP A 481 -25.80 -11.56 3.22
CA TRP A 481 -24.37 -11.84 3.33
C TRP A 481 -23.79 -11.50 4.70
N VAL A 482 -24.43 -10.61 5.45
CA VAL A 482 -23.88 -10.05 6.69
C VAL A 482 -24.23 -10.90 7.91
N ASP A 483 -23.25 -11.07 8.79
CA ASP A 483 -23.48 -11.67 10.11
C ASP A 483 -24.18 -10.68 11.04
N ALA A 484 -25.33 -11.07 11.59
CA ALA A 484 -26.14 -10.20 12.43
C ALA A 484 -25.46 -9.82 13.75
N SER A 485 -24.59 -10.69 14.29
CA SER A 485 -23.86 -10.40 15.52
C SER A 485 -22.73 -9.39 15.29
N GLU A 486 -22.08 -9.46 14.13
CA GLU A 486 -21.08 -8.46 13.69
C GLU A 486 -21.75 -7.10 13.47
N ALA A 487 -22.87 -7.06 12.76
CA ALA A 487 -23.64 -5.82 12.56
C ALA A 487 -24.10 -5.18 13.88
N GLN A 488 -24.53 -6.00 14.85
CA GLN A 488 -24.94 -5.52 16.17
C GLN A 488 -23.76 -5.00 16.98
N HIS A 489 -22.60 -5.64 16.87
CA HIS A 489 -21.38 -5.21 17.55
C HIS A 489 -20.87 -3.87 17.01
N GLU A 490 -20.78 -3.75 15.69
CA GLU A 490 -20.16 -2.60 15.01
C GLU A 490 -21.09 -1.38 14.96
N TYR A 491 -22.39 -1.58 14.69
CA TYR A 491 -23.32 -0.49 14.39
C TYR A 491 -24.54 -0.45 15.32
N GLY A 492 -24.67 -1.39 16.25
CA GLY A 492 -25.82 -1.43 17.15
C GLY A 492 -27.13 -1.85 16.48
N ILE A 493 -27.08 -2.38 15.26
CA ILE A 493 -28.25 -2.80 14.49
C ILE A 493 -28.33 -4.33 14.38
N THR A 494 -29.53 -4.88 14.49
CA THR A 494 -29.79 -6.30 14.22
C THR A 494 -30.54 -6.43 12.89
N PRO A 495 -29.91 -6.94 11.82
CA PRO A 495 -30.61 -7.23 10.58
C PRO A 495 -31.79 -8.20 10.81
N VAL A 496 -32.92 -7.94 10.15
CA VAL A 496 -34.08 -8.83 10.19
C VAL A 496 -33.77 -10.13 9.47
N ALA A 497 -34.23 -11.26 10.01
CA ALA A 497 -33.93 -12.57 9.43
C ALA A 497 -34.82 -12.92 8.22
N ASN A 498 -36.03 -12.35 8.15
CA ASN A 498 -37.02 -12.66 7.12
C ASN A 498 -37.68 -11.39 6.61
N LEU A 499 -38.02 -11.40 5.32
CA LEU A 499 -38.76 -10.33 4.68
C LEU A 499 -40.26 -10.61 4.75
N GLU A 500 -41.01 -9.71 5.40
CA GLU A 500 -42.47 -9.77 5.48
C GLU A 500 -43.11 -8.90 4.39
N GLN A 501 -44.16 -9.43 3.76
CA GLN A 501 -44.93 -8.70 2.74
C GLN A 501 -45.87 -7.67 3.36
N GLY A 502 -46.10 -6.56 2.66
CA GLY A 502 -47.11 -5.58 3.04
C GLY A 502 -46.79 -4.72 4.28
N GLN A 503 -45.55 -4.70 4.76
CA GLN A 503 -45.19 -4.09 6.05
C GLN A 503 -44.61 -2.68 5.95
N TYR A 504 -43.99 -2.33 4.82
CA TYR A 504 -43.13 -1.15 4.75
C TYR A 504 -43.77 0.03 4.02
N ASP A 505 -43.60 1.23 4.58
CA ASP A 505 -43.98 2.50 3.95
C ASP A 505 -42.98 2.90 2.86
N ALA A 506 -41.74 2.42 2.95
CA ALA A 506 -40.79 2.45 1.85
C ALA A 506 -39.80 1.29 1.87
N VAL A 507 -39.25 0.97 0.71
CA VAL A 507 -38.19 -0.01 0.51
C VAL A 507 -37.05 0.68 -0.23
N ILE A 508 -35.85 0.65 0.33
CA ILE A 508 -34.63 1.17 -0.26
C ILE A 508 -33.77 -0.01 -0.70
N LEU A 509 -33.52 -0.13 -2.00
CA LEU A 509 -32.52 -1.05 -2.54
C LEU A 509 -31.15 -0.37 -2.49
N ALA A 510 -30.42 -0.62 -1.40
CA ALA A 510 -29.20 0.09 -1.06
C ALA A 510 -27.94 -0.57 -1.63
N VAL A 511 -27.92 -1.90 -1.72
CA VAL A 511 -26.82 -2.69 -2.28
C VAL A 511 -27.33 -3.61 -3.38
N ALA A 512 -26.52 -3.88 -4.41
CA ALA A 512 -26.92 -4.64 -5.59
C ALA A 512 -26.52 -6.12 -5.52
N HIS A 513 -26.84 -6.80 -4.42
CA HIS A 513 -26.60 -8.25 -4.33
C HIS A 513 -27.39 -9.01 -5.39
N ASP A 514 -26.84 -10.13 -5.85
CA ASP A 514 -27.49 -10.95 -6.88
C ASP A 514 -28.84 -11.52 -6.40
N GLN A 515 -28.97 -11.78 -5.09
CA GLN A 515 -30.25 -12.15 -4.46
C GLN A 515 -31.32 -11.07 -4.67
N PHE A 516 -30.97 -9.79 -4.54
CA PHE A 516 -31.92 -8.69 -4.71
C PHE A 516 -32.25 -8.44 -6.18
N LYS A 517 -31.26 -8.59 -7.08
CA LYS A 517 -31.51 -8.55 -8.54
C LYS A 517 -32.50 -9.66 -8.95
N ALA A 518 -32.32 -10.86 -8.40
CA ALA A 518 -33.17 -12.01 -8.71
C ALA A 518 -34.61 -11.88 -8.17
N MET A 519 -34.85 -11.09 -7.11
CA MET A 519 -36.19 -10.81 -6.61
C MET A 519 -37.04 -10.04 -7.64
N GLY A 520 -36.42 -9.09 -8.35
CA GLY A 520 -37.10 -8.23 -9.33
C GLY A 520 -38.09 -7.24 -8.69
N ALA A 521 -38.61 -6.34 -9.52
CA ALA A 521 -39.43 -5.22 -9.06
C ALA A 521 -40.73 -5.66 -8.36
N GLU A 522 -41.41 -6.69 -8.87
CA GLU A 522 -42.69 -7.16 -8.34
C GLU A 522 -42.56 -7.66 -6.89
N ALA A 523 -41.58 -8.52 -6.61
CA ALA A 523 -41.36 -9.05 -5.27
C ALA A 523 -40.89 -7.97 -4.30
N LEU A 524 -40.06 -7.01 -4.75
CA LEU A 524 -39.63 -5.88 -3.94
C LEU A 524 -40.82 -4.98 -3.56
N ARG A 525 -41.74 -4.70 -4.50
CA ARG A 525 -42.96 -3.93 -4.23
C ARG A 525 -43.93 -4.66 -3.31
N ALA A 526 -43.98 -5.99 -3.35
CA ALA A 526 -44.82 -6.79 -2.46
C ALA A 526 -44.43 -6.66 -0.97
N LEU A 527 -43.21 -6.20 -0.66
CA LEU A 527 -42.78 -5.90 0.71
C LEU A 527 -43.45 -4.63 1.26
N GLY A 528 -43.80 -3.70 0.38
CA GLY A 528 -44.44 -2.44 0.76
C GLY A 528 -45.93 -2.58 1.05
N LYS A 529 -46.46 -1.68 1.86
CA LYS A 529 -47.91 -1.48 2.07
C LYS A 529 -48.60 -1.09 0.76
N SER A 530 -49.93 -0.98 0.77
CA SER A 530 -50.71 -0.55 -0.40
C SER A 530 -50.25 0.78 -1.01
N ALA A 531 -49.79 1.72 -0.19
CA ALA A 531 -49.09 2.93 -0.62
C ALA A 531 -47.67 2.92 -0.04
N HIS A 532 -46.66 2.83 -0.91
CA HIS A 532 -45.26 2.83 -0.54
C HIS A 532 -44.38 3.53 -1.58
N ILE A 533 -43.10 3.71 -1.24
CA ILE A 533 -42.03 4.14 -2.14
C ILE A 533 -41.03 2.99 -2.32
N LEU A 534 -40.67 2.66 -3.56
CA LEU A 534 -39.52 1.83 -3.89
C LEU A 534 -38.39 2.72 -4.42
N TYR A 535 -37.28 2.81 -3.69
CA TYR A 535 -36.12 3.63 -4.05
C TYR A 535 -34.94 2.75 -4.42
N ASP A 536 -34.51 2.79 -5.69
CA ASP A 536 -33.36 2.06 -6.19
C ASP A 536 -32.10 2.95 -6.25
N LEU A 537 -31.14 2.73 -5.34
CA LEU A 537 -29.89 3.49 -5.32
C LEU A 537 -28.83 2.96 -6.30
N LYS A 538 -29.06 1.77 -6.86
CA LYS A 538 -28.04 1.00 -7.58
C LYS A 538 -28.36 0.80 -9.05
N TYR A 539 -29.50 1.31 -9.52
CA TYR A 539 -29.97 1.16 -10.89
C TYR A 539 -30.11 -0.33 -11.28
N VAL A 540 -30.56 -1.16 -10.34
CA VAL A 540 -30.84 -2.58 -10.55
C VAL A 540 -32.14 -2.76 -11.33
N LEU A 541 -33.10 -1.88 -11.10
CA LEU A 541 -34.42 -1.91 -11.72
C LEU A 541 -34.48 -0.96 -12.91
N ASP A 542 -35.38 -1.26 -13.85
CA ASP A 542 -35.68 -0.35 -14.94
C ASP A 542 -36.29 0.95 -14.42
N GLN A 543 -36.18 2.02 -15.20
CA GLN A 543 -36.63 3.35 -14.79
C GLN A 543 -38.11 3.38 -14.36
N SER A 544 -38.97 2.60 -15.03
CA SER A 544 -40.40 2.52 -14.73
C SER A 544 -40.76 1.65 -13.52
N GLU A 545 -39.81 0.86 -13.03
CA GLU A 545 -40.05 -0.15 -12.00
C GLU A 545 -39.87 0.41 -10.58
N SER A 546 -39.12 1.50 -10.42
CA SER A 546 -38.87 2.19 -9.14
C SER A 546 -39.58 3.55 -9.09
N ASP A 547 -39.86 4.04 -7.88
CA ASP A 547 -40.43 5.37 -7.67
C ASP A 547 -39.36 6.47 -7.63
N LEU A 548 -38.17 6.11 -7.18
CA LEU A 548 -37.00 6.98 -7.09
C LEU A 548 -35.75 6.21 -7.52
N ARG A 549 -34.80 6.92 -8.13
CA ARG A 549 -33.47 6.45 -8.47
C ARG A 549 -32.45 7.51 -8.07
N LEU A 550 -31.22 7.09 -7.76
CA LEU A 550 -30.18 8.03 -7.33
C LEU A 550 -29.80 9.03 -8.42
#